data_AF-A0A431I4I8-F1
#
_entry.id   AF-A0A431I4I8-F1
#
_cell.length_a   1.000
_cell.length_b   1.000
_cell.length_c   1.000
_cell.angle_alpha   90.00
_cell.angle_beta   90.00
_cell.angle_gamma   90.00
#
_symmetry.space_group_name_H-M   'P 1'
#
loop_
_entity.id
_entity.type
_entity.pdbx_description
1 polymer ?
#
loop_
_entity_poly.entity_id
_entity_poly.type
_entity_poly.pdbx_seq_one_letter_code
_entity_poly.pdbx_strand_id
1 'polypeptide(L)'
;MKSIHEFVYTAQQHLRARHALRIQRTHLYELLAAAFGYKSYAAFCAESIFIRRPMSPLQASGYMQRIIDRCGEIGHSQEAGIVTAEALCSMIGEHEICASRMCDLIVQLQRLKGREVDLDQFEFDEDESDEDEESEEGDQDAISGFDDDLDIWIENLNPGLLTSSLDQAAARGNPLAHYLLAIVHDPDGGEELQPGADYWYRQAQAGRVLSGFQKQFADEYEKALLNRALYEKHLREAARLGQPDALLELAEKTGDPAFFEQNCGVVHTSPARVAEIAEEMGRVGDARSWRIRAANSGDLDVMRYLLERHSEHDLQQCWTWVYLARLMGVDFTEDDFYAIHEDGSDYDDDVGGPMFVDGREGINLLPVGSEQDQQARKVAAELFEAIRRVDP
;
A
#
# COMPACT_ATOMS: atom_id res chain seq x y z
N MET A 1 10.27 6.36 -23.11
CA MET A 1 10.64 7.56 -22.35
C MET A 1 11.22 7.12 -21.02
N LYS A 2 12.41 7.60 -20.64
CA LYS A 2 13.11 7.15 -19.42
C LYS A 2 13.04 8.16 -18.28
N SER A 3 12.72 9.43 -18.55
CA SER A 3 12.57 10.44 -17.51
C SER A 3 11.64 11.58 -17.92
N ILE A 4 11.12 12.32 -16.93
CA ILE A 4 10.35 13.54 -17.17
C ILE A 4 11.19 14.66 -17.79
N HIS A 5 12.52 14.66 -17.59
CA HIS A 5 13.42 15.62 -18.23
C HIS A 5 13.46 15.44 -19.76
N GLU A 6 13.46 14.19 -20.24
CA GLU A 6 13.36 13.87 -21.67
C GLU A 6 12.03 14.34 -22.26
N PHE A 7 10.94 14.13 -21.52
CA PHE A 7 9.61 14.61 -21.93
C PHE A 7 9.57 16.13 -22.09
N VAL A 8 9.96 16.87 -21.06
CA VAL A 8 9.96 18.34 -21.07
C VAL A 8 10.89 18.89 -22.15
N TYR A 9 12.02 18.24 -22.38
CA TYR A 9 12.91 18.59 -23.49
C TYR A 9 12.22 18.43 -24.84
N THR A 10 11.58 17.28 -25.06
CA THR A 10 10.87 16.96 -26.31
C THR A 10 9.71 17.92 -26.55
N ALA A 11 8.91 18.19 -25.52
CA ALA A 11 7.81 19.16 -25.57
C ALA A 11 8.30 20.57 -25.91
N GLN A 12 9.41 21.00 -25.29
CA GLN A 12 10.03 22.28 -25.61
C GLN A 12 10.47 22.37 -27.08
N GLN A 13 11.08 21.31 -27.62
CA GLN A 13 11.51 21.30 -29.03
C GLN A 13 10.31 21.29 -29.98
N HIS A 14 9.27 20.53 -29.68
CA HIS A 14 8.04 20.48 -30.47
C HIS A 14 7.38 21.86 -30.56
N LEU A 15 7.17 22.53 -29.42
CA LEU A 15 6.58 23.87 -29.36
C LEU A 15 7.40 24.91 -30.14
N ARG A 16 8.73 24.83 -30.05
CA ARG A 16 9.64 25.72 -30.80
C ARG A 16 9.59 25.47 -32.30
N ALA A 17 9.61 24.20 -32.72
CA ALA A 17 9.70 23.84 -34.12
C ALA A 17 8.38 23.99 -34.88
N ARG A 18 7.25 23.59 -34.27
CA ARG A 18 5.94 23.58 -34.92
C ARG A 18 5.16 24.88 -34.76
N HIS A 19 5.39 25.61 -33.67
CA HIS A 19 4.57 26.77 -33.31
C HIS A 19 5.40 28.06 -33.10
N ALA A 20 6.72 28.03 -33.31
CA ALA A 20 7.63 29.14 -33.04
C ALA A 20 7.56 29.70 -31.60
N LEU A 21 7.01 28.92 -30.65
CA LEU A 21 6.83 29.32 -29.26
C LEU A 21 8.09 29.03 -28.43
N ARG A 22 8.59 30.05 -27.73
CA ARG A 22 9.77 29.95 -26.86
C ARG A 22 9.37 29.85 -25.40
N ILE A 23 8.97 28.66 -24.95
CA ILE A 23 8.65 28.39 -23.55
C ILE A 23 9.91 27.86 -22.82
N GLN A 24 10.14 28.36 -21.60
CA GLN A 24 11.23 27.90 -20.74
C GLN A 24 10.88 26.52 -20.13
N ARG A 25 11.89 25.67 -19.87
CA ARG A 25 11.64 24.33 -19.31
C ARG A 25 11.02 24.39 -17.91
N THR A 26 11.45 25.36 -17.10
CA THR A 26 10.87 25.65 -15.78
C THR A 26 9.37 25.92 -15.88
N HIS A 27 8.92 26.68 -16.89
CA HIS A 27 7.50 26.92 -17.11
C HIS A 27 6.77 25.64 -17.54
N LEU A 28 7.38 24.78 -18.37
CA LEU A 28 6.75 23.50 -18.74
C LEU A 28 6.51 22.59 -17.53
N TYR A 29 7.41 22.58 -16.54
CA TYR A 29 7.17 21.86 -15.28
C TYR A 29 5.98 22.42 -14.50
N GLU A 30 5.84 23.75 -14.44
CA GLU A 30 4.69 24.41 -13.81
C GLU A 30 3.38 24.09 -14.53
N LEU A 31 3.38 24.05 -15.86
CA LEU A 31 2.21 23.68 -16.66
C LEU A 31 1.83 22.21 -16.48
N LEU A 32 2.81 21.31 -16.41
CA LEU A 32 2.56 19.91 -16.12
C LEU A 32 1.95 19.73 -14.73
N ALA A 33 2.48 20.39 -13.71
CA ALA A 33 1.91 20.37 -12.37
C ALA A 33 0.45 20.88 -12.36
N ALA A 34 0.18 21.96 -13.08
CA ALA A 34 -1.16 22.52 -13.21
C ALA A 34 -2.13 21.57 -13.92
N ALA A 35 -1.69 20.83 -14.94
CA ALA A 35 -2.52 19.83 -15.62
C ALA A 35 -3.10 18.81 -14.62
N PHE A 36 -2.30 18.40 -13.62
CA PHE A 36 -2.72 17.48 -12.56
C PHE A 36 -3.32 18.17 -11.33
N GLY A 37 -3.65 19.46 -11.41
CA GLY A 37 -4.36 20.20 -10.35
C GLY A 37 -3.49 20.83 -9.27
N TYR A 38 -2.16 20.81 -9.43
CA TYR A 38 -1.26 21.45 -8.48
C TYR A 38 -1.07 22.94 -8.79
N LYS A 39 -1.02 23.75 -7.73
CA LYS A 39 -0.81 25.21 -7.85
C LYS A 39 0.61 25.61 -8.25
N SER A 40 1.57 24.70 -8.07
CA SER A 40 2.96 24.90 -8.51
C SER A 40 3.68 23.57 -8.68
N TYR A 41 4.80 23.59 -9.41
CA TYR A 41 5.66 22.42 -9.52
C TYR A 41 6.31 22.04 -8.18
N ALA A 42 6.60 23.02 -7.33
CA ALA A 42 7.11 22.74 -5.98
C ALA A 42 6.08 21.98 -5.12
N ALA A 43 4.80 22.38 -5.16
CA ALA A 43 3.73 21.69 -4.46
C ALA A 43 3.54 20.26 -4.99
N PHE A 44 3.62 20.08 -6.32
CA PHE A 44 3.63 18.74 -6.92
C PHE A 44 4.77 17.88 -6.36
N CYS A 45 5.99 18.39 -6.35
CA CYS A 45 7.17 17.63 -5.93
C CYS A 45 7.21 17.30 -4.44
N ALA A 46 6.41 17.96 -3.62
CA ALA A 46 6.31 17.67 -2.18
C ALA A 46 5.57 16.36 -1.92
N GLU A 47 4.55 16.06 -2.72
CA GLU A 47 3.62 14.95 -2.46
C GLU A 47 3.56 13.90 -3.56
N SER A 48 3.94 14.26 -4.78
CA SER A 48 3.66 13.46 -5.97
C SER A 48 4.84 13.34 -6.91
N ILE A 49 4.77 12.30 -7.74
CA ILE A 49 5.73 12.02 -8.80
C ILE A 49 5.02 11.75 -10.13
N PHE A 50 5.76 11.89 -11.22
CA PHE A 50 5.27 11.47 -12.53
C PHE A 50 5.53 9.99 -12.74
N ILE A 51 4.48 9.29 -13.14
CA ILE A 51 4.52 7.87 -13.51
C ILE A 51 3.96 7.72 -14.92
N ARG A 52 4.13 6.52 -15.49
CA ARG A 52 3.50 6.16 -16.75
C ARG A 52 2.39 5.16 -16.44
N ARG A 53 1.16 5.48 -16.84
CA ARG A 53 0.01 4.56 -16.77
C ARG A 53 -1.00 4.92 -17.87
N PRO A 54 -1.67 3.95 -18.51
CA PRO A 54 -2.80 4.23 -19.37
C PRO A 54 -3.79 5.16 -18.68
N MET A 55 -4.15 6.23 -19.37
CA MET A 55 -4.99 7.28 -18.85
C MET A 55 -6.45 7.03 -19.21
N SER A 56 -7.36 7.14 -18.24
CA SER A 56 -8.79 7.12 -18.57
C SER A 56 -9.21 8.48 -19.20
N PRO A 57 -10.15 8.50 -20.17
CA PRO A 57 -10.62 9.75 -20.78
C PRO A 57 -11.18 10.76 -19.76
N LEU A 58 -11.72 10.28 -18.64
CA LEU A 58 -12.23 11.10 -17.54
C LEU A 58 -11.11 11.88 -16.84
N GLN A 59 -9.94 11.27 -16.64
CA GLN A 59 -8.80 11.92 -16.00
C GLN A 59 -8.20 13.03 -16.86
N ALA A 60 -8.29 12.92 -18.20
CA ALA A 60 -7.83 13.95 -19.13
C ALA A 60 -8.74 15.20 -19.16
N SER A 61 -9.95 15.11 -18.58
CA SER A 61 -10.88 16.23 -18.55
C SER A 61 -10.33 17.41 -17.73
N GLY A 62 -10.41 18.61 -18.30
CA GLY A 62 -9.96 19.84 -17.63
C GLY A 62 -8.44 20.08 -17.60
N TYR A 63 -7.60 19.25 -18.22
CA TYR A 63 -6.15 19.54 -18.35
C TYR A 63 -5.92 20.81 -19.15
N MET A 64 -6.61 20.90 -20.30
CA MET A 64 -6.45 22.00 -21.24
C MET A 64 -6.71 23.35 -20.56
N GLN A 65 -7.83 23.49 -19.84
CA GLN A 65 -8.16 24.74 -19.16
C GLN A 65 -7.14 25.09 -18.07
N ARG A 66 -6.74 24.12 -17.24
CA ARG A 66 -5.74 24.34 -16.19
C ARG A 66 -4.38 24.78 -16.74
N ILE A 67 -3.94 24.21 -17.87
CA ILE A 67 -2.70 24.62 -18.55
C ILE A 67 -2.83 26.03 -19.13
N ILE A 68 -3.98 26.38 -19.74
CA ILE A 68 -4.23 27.72 -20.28
C ILE A 68 -4.18 28.77 -19.17
N ASP A 69 -4.89 28.52 -18.06
CA ASP A 69 -4.94 29.43 -16.92
C ASP A 69 -3.53 29.64 -16.34
N ARG A 70 -2.78 28.55 -16.11
CA ARG A 70 -1.41 28.62 -15.61
C ARG A 70 -0.44 29.29 -16.58
N CYS A 71 -0.62 29.10 -17.89
CA CYS A 71 0.16 29.83 -18.91
C CYS A 71 -0.01 31.34 -18.76
N GLY A 72 -1.25 31.79 -18.55
CA GLY A 72 -1.56 33.21 -18.33
C GLY A 72 -0.94 33.75 -17.05
N GLU A 73 -1.02 33.01 -15.94
CA GLU A 73 -0.41 33.39 -14.65
C GLU A 73 1.11 33.56 -14.73
N ILE A 74 1.78 32.74 -15.55
CA ILE A 74 3.25 32.80 -15.76
C ILE A 74 3.65 33.89 -16.78
N GLY A 75 2.66 34.60 -17.35
CA GLY A 75 2.87 35.78 -18.19
C GLY A 75 2.94 35.51 -19.70
N HIS A 76 2.47 34.35 -20.17
CA HIS A 76 2.31 34.10 -21.62
C HIS A 76 0.98 34.65 -22.14
N SER A 77 0.92 34.93 -23.44
CA SER A 77 -0.32 35.36 -24.08
C SER A 77 -1.35 34.23 -24.10
N GLN A 78 -2.64 34.60 -24.20
CA GLN A 78 -3.73 33.63 -24.31
C GLN A 78 -3.56 32.69 -25.51
N GLU A 79 -3.14 33.23 -26.66
CA GLU A 79 -2.86 32.45 -27.87
C GLU A 79 -1.74 31.43 -27.66
N ALA A 80 -0.63 31.86 -27.04
CA ALA A 80 0.46 30.95 -26.69
C ALA A 80 0.01 29.89 -25.68
N GLY A 81 -0.86 30.25 -24.72
CA GLY A 81 -1.44 29.33 -23.75
C GLY A 81 -2.27 28.22 -24.39
N ILE A 82 -3.17 28.57 -25.32
CA ILE A 82 -4.03 27.60 -26.03
C ILE A 82 -3.16 26.61 -26.82
N VAL A 83 -2.25 27.11 -27.66
CA VAL A 83 -1.37 26.26 -28.48
C VAL A 83 -0.49 25.35 -27.61
N THR A 84 -0.02 25.86 -26.48
CA THR A 84 0.79 25.07 -25.54
C THR A 84 -0.03 24.00 -24.86
N ALA A 85 -1.26 24.30 -24.45
CA ALA A 85 -2.15 23.35 -23.83
C ALA A 85 -2.54 22.22 -24.78
N GLU A 86 -2.87 22.53 -26.03
CA GLU A 86 -3.16 21.51 -27.05
C GLU A 86 -1.98 20.55 -27.26
N ALA A 87 -0.78 21.10 -27.46
CA ALA A 87 0.42 20.30 -27.65
C ALA A 87 0.77 19.45 -26.42
N LEU A 88 0.70 20.02 -25.22
CA LEU A 88 1.00 19.29 -23.98
C LEU A 88 -0.05 18.21 -23.70
N CYS A 89 -1.35 18.48 -23.88
CA CYS A 89 -2.39 17.47 -23.70
C CYS A 89 -2.20 16.29 -24.66
N SER A 90 -1.91 16.54 -25.94
CA SER A 90 -1.60 15.48 -26.91
C SER A 90 -0.41 14.63 -26.45
N MET A 91 0.69 15.29 -26.06
CA MET A 91 1.90 14.60 -25.63
C MET A 91 1.73 13.85 -24.30
N ILE A 92 0.96 14.38 -23.34
CA ILE A 92 0.63 13.70 -22.09
C ILE A 92 -0.13 12.40 -22.39
N GLY A 93 -1.11 12.44 -23.29
CA GLY A 93 -1.85 11.26 -23.73
C GLY A 93 -0.98 10.25 -24.47
N GLU A 94 -0.19 10.70 -25.45
CA GLU A 94 0.71 9.86 -26.24
C GLU A 94 1.78 9.15 -25.40
N HIS A 95 2.27 9.80 -24.36
CA HIS A 95 3.28 9.26 -23.46
C HIS A 95 2.72 8.67 -22.16
N GLU A 96 1.39 8.66 -22.02
CA GLU A 96 0.66 8.11 -20.86
C GLU A 96 1.18 8.66 -19.53
N ILE A 97 1.42 9.97 -19.46
CA ILE A 97 1.97 10.61 -18.27
C ILE A 97 0.86 10.85 -17.26
N CYS A 98 1.08 10.35 -16.05
CA CYS A 98 0.18 10.54 -14.91
C CYS A 98 0.93 11.12 -13.72
N ALA A 99 0.17 11.75 -12.82
CA ALA A 99 0.62 12.08 -11.47
C ALA A 99 0.11 11.03 -10.50
N SER A 100 0.99 10.56 -9.59
CA SER A 100 0.57 9.74 -8.46
C SER A 100 1.17 10.32 -7.17
N ARG A 101 0.37 10.31 -6.10
CA ARG A 101 0.85 10.68 -4.77
C ARG A 101 1.75 9.58 -4.25
N MET A 102 2.85 9.96 -3.61
CA MET A 102 3.81 8.99 -3.09
C MET A 102 3.20 8.10 -1.99
N CYS A 103 2.24 8.59 -1.20
CA CYS A 103 1.55 7.77 -0.19
C CYS A 103 0.74 6.62 -0.81
N ASP A 104 0.05 6.89 -1.92
CA ASP A 104 -0.80 5.91 -2.58
C ASP A 104 0.05 4.79 -3.23
N LEU A 105 1.29 5.12 -3.61
CA LEU A 105 2.24 4.16 -4.16
C LEU A 105 2.79 3.17 -3.13
N ILE A 106 2.77 3.48 -1.84
CA ILE A 106 3.29 2.57 -0.79
C ILE A 106 2.45 1.30 -0.76
N VAL A 107 1.13 1.47 -0.60
CA VAL A 107 0.16 0.37 -0.55
C VAL A 107 0.25 -0.47 -1.81
N GLN A 108 0.30 0.19 -2.98
CA GLN A 108 0.40 -0.49 -4.26
C GLN A 108 1.69 -1.32 -4.35
N LEU A 109 2.86 -0.71 -4.12
CA LEU A 109 4.15 -1.41 -4.23
C LEU A 109 4.34 -2.51 -3.18
N GLN A 110 3.80 -2.35 -1.97
CA GLN A 110 3.83 -3.39 -0.94
C GLN A 110 3.00 -4.61 -1.34
N ARG A 111 1.78 -4.40 -1.87
CA ARG A 111 0.96 -5.47 -2.46
C ARG A 111 1.70 -6.19 -3.58
N LEU A 112 2.37 -5.46 -4.48
CA LEU A 112 3.16 -6.07 -5.57
C LEU A 112 4.28 -6.99 -5.10
N LYS A 113 4.79 -6.73 -3.90
CA LYS A 113 5.91 -7.48 -3.32
C LYS A 113 5.45 -8.70 -2.52
N GLY A 114 4.15 -9.00 -2.50
CA GLY A 114 3.62 -10.11 -1.72
C GLY A 114 3.78 -9.91 -0.22
N ARG A 115 4.00 -8.68 0.23
CA ARG A 115 3.84 -8.35 1.66
C ARG A 115 2.34 -8.27 1.88
N GLU A 116 1.79 -9.30 2.51
CA GLU A 116 0.38 -9.41 2.89
C GLU A 116 -0.16 -8.04 3.32
N VAL A 117 -1.11 -7.54 2.54
CA VAL A 117 -2.16 -6.72 3.13
C VAL A 117 -3.13 -7.77 3.61
N ASP A 118 -3.24 -7.96 4.93
CA ASP A 118 -4.23 -8.87 5.54
C ASP A 118 -5.61 -8.57 4.93
N LEU A 119 -6.01 -9.36 3.94
CA LEU A 119 -7.33 -9.35 3.33
C LEU A 119 -8.11 -10.61 3.70
N ASP A 120 -7.60 -11.41 4.65
CA ASP A 120 -8.22 -12.63 5.17
C ASP A 120 -9.45 -12.35 6.05
N GLN A 121 -10.17 -11.23 5.86
CA GLN A 121 -11.37 -10.90 6.64
C GLN A 121 -12.71 -11.16 5.94
N PHE A 122 -12.71 -11.78 4.76
CA PHE A 122 -13.97 -12.19 4.14
C PHE A 122 -13.81 -13.54 3.43
N GLU A 123 -13.69 -14.63 4.19
CA GLU A 123 -14.38 -15.86 3.76
C GLU A 123 -15.87 -15.52 3.81
N PHE A 124 -16.45 -15.20 2.66
CA PHE A 124 -17.89 -15.27 2.50
C PHE A 124 -18.25 -16.74 2.70
N ASP A 125 -19.08 -17.03 3.70
CA ASP A 125 -19.78 -18.31 3.79
C ASP A 125 -20.55 -18.52 2.47
N GLU A 126 -19.97 -19.28 1.54
CA GLU A 126 -20.70 -19.87 0.42
C GLU A 126 -21.50 -21.05 0.96
N ASP A 127 -22.51 -20.79 1.78
CA ASP A 127 -23.53 -21.80 2.12
C ASP A 127 -24.83 -21.14 2.56
N GLU A 128 -25.72 -20.90 1.59
CA GLU A 128 -27.16 -21.06 1.79
C GLU A 128 -27.79 -21.37 0.42
N SER A 129 -27.66 -22.63 -0.01
CA SER A 129 -28.54 -23.19 -1.04
C SER A 129 -29.81 -23.70 -0.37
N ASP A 130 -30.84 -22.86 -0.31
CA ASP A 130 -32.22 -23.32 -0.23
C ASP A 130 -33.02 -22.70 -1.37
N GLU A 131 -33.65 -23.58 -2.14
CA GLU A 131 -34.37 -23.30 -3.39
C GLU A 131 -35.64 -22.45 -3.16
N ASP A 132 -36.01 -21.72 -4.22
CA ASP A 132 -37.30 -21.06 -4.50
C ASP A 132 -37.49 -19.60 -4.02
N GLU A 133 -37.23 -18.63 -4.91
CA GLU A 133 -38.23 -17.63 -5.33
C GLU A 133 -37.76 -16.80 -6.55
N GLU A 134 -38.60 -16.75 -7.60
CA GLU A 134 -38.41 -15.94 -8.81
C GLU A 134 -38.31 -14.44 -8.47
N SER A 135 -37.14 -13.80 -8.67
CA SER A 135 -37.09 -12.34 -8.95
C SER A 135 -35.76 -11.84 -9.55
N GLU A 136 -35.92 -11.14 -10.69
CA GLU A 136 -35.11 -10.09 -11.31
C GLU A 136 -33.57 -10.23 -11.40
N GLU A 137 -33.09 -10.34 -12.65
CA GLU A 137 -31.69 -10.13 -13.06
C GLU A 137 -31.15 -8.80 -12.51
N GLY A 138 -30.34 -8.89 -11.45
CA GLY A 138 -29.52 -7.81 -10.91
C GLY A 138 -28.04 -8.13 -11.10
N ASP A 139 -27.34 -7.28 -11.86
CA ASP A 139 -25.91 -7.34 -12.18
C ASP A 139 -25.04 -7.76 -10.98
N GLN A 140 -24.52 -8.99 -10.99
CA GLN A 140 -23.48 -9.50 -10.09
C GLN A 140 -22.06 -9.24 -10.65
N ASP A 141 -21.81 -8.07 -11.22
CA ASP A 141 -20.51 -7.72 -11.83
C ASP A 141 -19.69 -6.70 -11.01
N ALA A 142 -20.03 -6.46 -9.74
CA ALA A 142 -19.48 -5.31 -8.99
C ALA A 142 -18.37 -5.61 -7.96
N ILE A 143 -17.99 -6.87 -7.71
CA ILE A 143 -17.02 -7.19 -6.63
C ILE A 143 -15.68 -7.75 -7.16
N SER A 144 -15.54 -8.08 -8.45
CA SER A 144 -14.23 -8.49 -9.03
C SER A 144 -13.39 -7.33 -9.61
N GLY A 145 -13.90 -6.09 -9.58
CA GLY A 145 -13.27 -4.96 -10.29
C GLY A 145 -12.00 -4.37 -9.67
N PHE A 146 -11.66 -4.73 -8.42
CA PHE A 146 -10.50 -4.15 -7.73
C PHE A 146 -9.18 -4.89 -7.97
N ASP A 147 -9.22 -6.22 -8.16
CA ASP A 147 -8.04 -7.02 -8.50
C ASP A 147 -7.64 -6.87 -9.99
N ASP A 148 -8.63 -6.79 -10.89
CA ASP A 148 -8.39 -6.55 -12.33
C ASP A 148 -7.65 -5.22 -12.58
N ASP A 149 -7.94 -4.19 -11.77
CA ASP A 149 -7.28 -2.89 -11.89
C ASP A 149 -5.78 -2.97 -11.50
N LEU A 150 -5.42 -3.81 -10.52
CA LEU A 150 -4.06 -3.96 -10.00
C LEU A 150 -3.15 -4.69 -11.00
N ASP A 151 -3.64 -5.75 -11.64
CA ASP A 151 -2.89 -6.47 -12.69
C ASP A 151 -2.63 -5.56 -13.91
N ILE A 152 -3.61 -4.75 -14.29
CA ILE A 152 -3.45 -3.72 -15.33
C ILE A 152 -2.44 -2.64 -14.90
N TRP A 153 -2.39 -2.27 -13.62
CA TRP A 153 -1.36 -1.34 -13.10
C TRP A 153 0.06 -1.93 -13.22
N ILE A 154 0.24 -3.20 -12.85
CA ILE A 154 1.54 -3.90 -12.83
C ILE A 154 2.12 -4.01 -14.24
N GLU A 155 1.33 -4.45 -15.20
CA GLU A 155 1.76 -4.65 -16.58
C GLU A 155 2.16 -3.33 -17.27
N ASN A 156 1.56 -2.21 -16.84
CA ASN A 156 1.73 -0.90 -17.47
C ASN A 156 2.69 0.04 -16.73
N LEU A 157 3.14 -0.30 -15.53
CA LEU A 157 4.12 0.46 -14.77
C LEU A 157 5.48 0.42 -15.47
N ASN A 158 5.86 1.52 -16.13
CA ASN A 158 7.21 1.63 -16.68
C ASN A 158 8.22 1.90 -15.55
N PRO A 159 9.12 0.96 -15.20
CA PRO A 159 10.01 1.12 -14.06
C PRO A 159 11.01 2.26 -14.25
N GLY A 160 11.33 2.61 -15.50
CA GLY A 160 12.29 3.66 -15.82
C GLY A 160 11.82 5.05 -15.42
N LEU A 161 10.59 5.43 -15.77
CA LEU A 161 10.05 6.74 -15.37
C LEU A 161 9.84 6.79 -13.86
N LEU A 162 9.27 5.73 -13.26
CA LEU A 162 9.05 5.62 -11.82
C LEU A 162 10.35 5.84 -11.03
N THR A 163 11.37 5.02 -11.29
CA THR A 163 12.69 5.12 -10.62
C THR A 163 13.32 6.49 -10.83
N SER A 164 13.30 7.02 -12.06
CA SER A 164 13.88 8.34 -12.33
C SER A 164 13.18 9.49 -11.60
N SER A 165 11.85 9.40 -11.42
CA SER A 165 11.06 10.40 -10.71
C SER A 165 11.28 10.29 -9.20
N LEU A 166 11.34 9.08 -8.67
CA LEU A 166 11.69 8.83 -7.27
C LEU A 166 13.10 9.28 -6.94
N ASP A 167 14.09 8.99 -7.78
CA ASP A 167 15.48 9.44 -7.60
C ASP A 167 15.57 10.97 -7.52
N GLN A 168 14.81 11.69 -8.35
CA GLN A 168 14.75 13.15 -8.31
C GLN A 168 14.11 13.66 -7.00
N ALA A 169 13.07 13.00 -6.51
CA ALA A 169 12.43 13.36 -5.25
C ALA A 169 13.34 13.05 -4.05
N ALA A 170 14.00 11.90 -4.04
CA ALA A 170 14.99 11.49 -3.05
C ALA A 170 16.18 12.44 -3.02
N ALA A 171 16.72 12.84 -4.18
CA ALA A 171 17.81 13.82 -4.28
C ALA A 171 17.46 15.21 -3.70
N ARG A 172 16.16 15.52 -3.56
CA ARG A 172 15.66 16.75 -2.89
C ARG A 172 15.42 16.56 -1.40
N GLY A 173 15.74 15.39 -0.84
CA GLY A 173 15.58 15.06 0.57
C GLY A 173 14.18 14.62 0.95
N ASN A 174 13.38 14.08 0.01
CA ASN A 174 12.06 13.55 0.33
C ASN A 174 12.19 12.17 1.03
N PRO A 175 11.79 12.03 2.31
CA PRO A 175 11.88 10.78 3.06
C PRO A 175 11.11 9.64 2.40
N LEU A 176 9.93 9.93 1.88
CA LEU A 176 9.03 8.93 1.33
C LEU A 176 9.51 8.41 -0.03
N ALA A 177 10.13 9.27 -0.84
CA ALA A 177 10.79 8.83 -2.06
C ALA A 177 11.95 7.86 -1.78
N HIS A 178 12.71 8.09 -0.71
CA HIS A 178 13.70 7.11 -0.26
C HIS A 178 13.05 5.79 0.15
N TYR A 179 11.95 5.82 0.90
CA TYR A 179 11.27 4.59 1.29
C TYR A 179 10.70 3.81 0.10
N LEU A 180 10.05 4.49 -0.85
CA LEU A 180 9.54 3.87 -2.09
C LEU A 180 10.66 3.25 -2.93
N LEU A 181 11.83 3.89 -3.02
CA LEU A 181 13.00 3.30 -3.68
C LEU A 181 13.52 2.07 -2.94
N ALA A 182 13.43 2.04 -1.62
CA ALA A 182 13.74 0.83 -0.86
C ALA A 182 12.78 -0.30 -1.27
N ILE A 183 11.46 -0.08 -1.26
CA ILE A 183 10.47 -1.10 -1.68
C ILE A 183 10.75 -1.61 -3.11
N VAL A 184 11.06 -0.72 -4.05
CA VAL A 184 11.38 -1.09 -5.45
C VAL A 184 12.61 -2.02 -5.51
N HIS A 185 13.62 -1.78 -4.69
CA HIS A 185 14.86 -2.55 -4.65
C HIS A 185 14.86 -3.69 -3.63
N ASP A 186 13.74 -3.94 -2.95
CA ASP A 186 13.63 -4.93 -1.89
C ASP A 186 14.03 -6.33 -2.41
N PRO A 187 15.05 -6.97 -1.80
CA PRO A 187 15.49 -8.31 -2.18
C PRO A 187 14.47 -9.40 -1.85
N ASP A 188 13.57 -9.18 -0.89
CA ASP A 188 12.70 -10.23 -0.34
C ASP A 188 11.43 -10.45 -1.19
N GLY A 189 11.04 -9.49 -2.03
CA GLY A 189 9.91 -9.62 -2.96
C GLY A 189 10.33 -9.79 -4.42
N GLY A 190 11.31 -10.66 -4.70
CA GLY A 190 11.78 -10.96 -6.06
C GLY A 190 11.98 -12.46 -6.27
N GLU A 191 12.20 -12.88 -7.53
CA GLU A 191 12.50 -14.28 -7.84
C GLU A 191 13.69 -14.80 -7.04
N GLU A 192 13.52 -15.98 -6.45
CA GLU A 192 14.56 -16.62 -5.67
C GLU A 192 15.78 -16.91 -6.56
N LEU A 193 16.97 -16.52 -6.08
CA LEU A 193 18.18 -16.67 -6.86
C LEU A 193 18.46 -18.14 -7.17
N GLN A 194 18.79 -18.42 -8.43
CA GLN A 194 19.13 -19.77 -8.85
C GLN A 194 20.33 -20.32 -8.05
N PRO A 195 20.25 -21.58 -7.56
CA PRO A 195 21.36 -22.20 -6.84
C PRO A 195 22.66 -22.17 -7.66
N GLY A 196 23.74 -21.67 -7.06
CA GLY A 196 25.05 -21.56 -7.71
C GLY A 196 25.27 -20.30 -8.55
N ALA A 197 24.33 -19.34 -8.54
CA ALA A 197 24.51 -18.04 -9.17
C ALA A 197 25.72 -17.27 -8.57
N ASP A 198 25.94 -17.41 -7.26
CA ASP A 198 27.09 -16.85 -6.54
C ASP A 198 28.43 -17.42 -7.04
N TYR A 199 28.45 -18.70 -7.43
CA TYR A 199 29.62 -19.35 -7.98
C TYR A 199 29.95 -18.79 -9.36
N TRP A 200 28.95 -18.68 -10.25
CA TRP A 200 29.16 -18.13 -11.59
C TRP A 200 29.58 -16.66 -11.53
N TYR A 201 28.98 -15.86 -10.66
CA TYR A 201 29.42 -14.49 -10.41
C TYR A 201 30.90 -14.42 -10.01
N ARG A 202 31.34 -15.24 -9.05
CA ARG A 202 32.77 -15.31 -8.65
C ARG A 202 33.67 -15.75 -9.80
N GLN A 203 33.22 -16.67 -10.66
CA GLN A 203 33.98 -17.09 -11.85
C GLN A 203 34.10 -15.96 -12.87
N ALA A 204 33.04 -15.17 -13.10
CA ALA A 204 33.10 -13.98 -13.96
C ALA A 204 34.08 -12.94 -13.41
N GLN A 205 34.02 -12.65 -12.10
CA GLN A 205 34.97 -11.73 -11.43
C GLN A 205 36.43 -12.18 -11.54
N ALA A 206 36.68 -13.49 -11.58
CA ALA A 206 38.01 -14.06 -11.80
C ALA A 206 38.50 -13.94 -13.27
N GLY A 207 37.72 -13.31 -14.15
CA GLY A 207 38.07 -13.07 -15.55
C GLY A 207 37.67 -14.19 -16.52
N ARG A 208 36.88 -15.17 -16.07
CA ARG A 208 36.35 -16.23 -16.94
C ARG A 208 35.26 -15.66 -17.84
N VAL A 209 35.35 -15.93 -19.14
CA VAL A 209 34.27 -15.59 -20.09
C VAL A 209 33.13 -16.59 -19.91
N LEU A 210 31.98 -16.09 -19.45
CA LEU A 210 30.75 -16.88 -19.29
C LEU A 210 29.82 -16.72 -20.50
N SER A 211 29.00 -17.73 -20.74
CA SER A 211 28.00 -17.73 -21.83
C SER A 211 26.75 -18.53 -21.46
N GLY A 212 25.62 -18.23 -22.10
CA GLY A 212 24.35 -18.90 -21.83
C GLY A 212 23.90 -18.72 -20.38
N PHE A 213 23.39 -19.79 -19.77
CA PHE A 213 22.87 -19.79 -18.40
C PHE A 213 23.90 -19.30 -17.36
N GLN A 214 25.19 -19.60 -17.53
CA GLN A 214 26.25 -19.19 -16.60
C GLN A 214 26.34 -17.67 -16.49
N LYS A 215 26.21 -16.99 -17.63
CA LYS A 215 26.23 -15.53 -17.67
C LYS A 215 24.93 -14.97 -17.09
N GLN A 216 23.78 -15.55 -17.44
CA GLN A 216 22.49 -15.12 -16.90
C GLN A 216 22.47 -15.18 -15.37
N PHE A 217 22.90 -16.30 -14.78
CA PHE A 217 22.94 -16.45 -13.33
C PHE A 217 23.94 -15.49 -12.67
N ALA A 218 25.10 -15.26 -13.29
CA ALA A 218 26.06 -14.28 -12.81
C ALA A 218 25.49 -12.85 -12.83
N ASP A 219 24.82 -12.46 -13.93
CA ASP A 219 24.20 -11.15 -14.12
C ASP A 219 23.01 -10.94 -13.14
N GLU A 220 22.20 -11.98 -12.91
CA GLU A 220 21.10 -11.99 -11.91
C GLU A 220 21.63 -11.80 -10.50
N TYR A 221 22.68 -12.54 -10.13
CA TYR A 221 23.33 -12.41 -8.83
C TYR A 221 23.92 -11.00 -8.62
N GLU A 222 24.60 -10.47 -9.64
CA GLU A 222 25.13 -9.11 -9.60
C GLU A 222 24.02 -8.07 -9.41
N LYS A 223 22.90 -8.23 -10.13
CA LYS A 223 21.73 -7.36 -9.98
C LYS A 223 21.13 -7.46 -8.57
N ALA A 224 21.04 -8.66 -8.00
CA ALA A 224 20.54 -8.85 -6.64
C ALA A 224 21.45 -8.19 -5.58
N LEU A 225 22.77 -8.28 -5.74
CA LEU A 225 23.72 -7.56 -4.88
C LEU A 225 23.54 -6.04 -4.97
N LEU A 226 23.37 -5.51 -6.19
CA LEU A 226 23.12 -4.09 -6.40
C LEU A 226 21.81 -3.65 -5.76
N ASN A 227 20.74 -4.42 -5.96
CA ASN A 227 19.42 -4.16 -5.37
C ASN A 227 19.50 -4.15 -3.84
N ARG A 228 20.15 -5.13 -3.21
CA ARG A 228 20.33 -5.16 -1.76
C ARG A 228 21.08 -3.93 -1.25
N ALA A 229 22.15 -3.51 -1.93
CA ALA A 229 22.90 -2.31 -1.56
C ALA A 229 22.06 -1.02 -1.70
N LEU A 230 21.23 -0.93 -2.74
CA LEU A 230 20.31 0.19 -2.94
C LEU A 230 19.20 0.20 -1.89
N TYR A 231 18.56 -0.94 -1.65
CA TYR A 231 17.55 -1.13 -0.61
C TYR A 231 18.06 -0.63 0.74
N GLU A 232 19.21 -1.14 1.19
CA GLU A 232 19.80 -0.76 2.48
C GLU A 232 20.13 0.73 2.56
N LYS A 233 20.68 1.30 1.48
CA LYS A 233 21.02 2.73 1.42
C LYS A 233 19.75 3.58 1.54
N HIS A 234 18.72 3.26 0.77
CA HIS A 234 17.49 4.03 0.71
C HIS A 234 16.66 3.88 1.98
N LEU A 235 16.59 2.68 2.56
CA LEU A 235 15.91 2.42 3.83
C LEU A 235 16.54 3.22 4.98
N ARG A 236 17.87 3.16 5.12
CA ARG A 236 18.58 3.92 6.17
C ARG A 236 18.42 5.42 6.01
N GLU A 237 18.45 5.93 4.77
CA GLU A 237 18.27 7.36 4.53
C GLU A 237 16.83 7.82 4.77
N ALA A 238 15.83 7.02 4.41
CA ALA A 238 14.42 7.27 4.75
C ALA A 238 14.22 7.34 6.26
N ALA A 239 14.77 6.38 7.00
CA ALA A 239 14.71 6.36 8.46
C ALA A 239 15.45 7.56 9.09
N ARG A 240 16.64 7.93 8.56
CA ARG A 240 17.40 9.11 9.00
C ARG A 240 16.60 10.41 8.81
N LEU A 241 15.75 10.46 7.78
CA LEU A 241 14.86 11.58 7.50
C LEU A 241 13.52 11.50 8.27
N GLY A 242 13.31 10.48 9.11
CA GLY A 242 12.15 10.35 9.98
C GLY A 242 10.92 9.73 9.31
N GLN A 243 11.10 8.92 8.25
CA GLN A 243 9.98 8.23 7.61
C GLN A 243 9.49 7.06 8.50
N PRO A 244 8.21 7.03 8.92
CA PRO A 244 7.70 6.04 9.88
C PRO A 244 7.84 4.57 9.45
N ASP A 245 7.44 4.22 8.22
CA ASP A 245 7.51 2.84 7.73
C ASP A 245 8.95 2.31 7.65
N ALA A 246 9.90 3.15 7.26
CA ALA A 246 11.31 2.84 7.19
C ALA A 246 11.91 2.62 8.59
N LEU A 247 11.50 3.43 9.56
CA LEU A 247 11.89 3.25 10.96
C LEU A 247 11.34 1.93 11.51
N LEU A 248 10.08 1.60 11.21
CA LEU A 248 9.46 0.34 11.62
C LEU A 248 10.14 -0.87 10.97
N GLU A 249 10.43 -0.80 9.67
CA GLU A 249 11.12 -1.88 8.95
C GLU A 249 12.56 -2.09 9.46
N LEU A 250 13.25 -1.02 9.89
CA LEU A 250 14.53 -1.15 10.60
C LEU A 250 14.35 -1.76 12.00
N ALA A 251 13.27 -1.44 12.72
CA ALA A 251 12.96 -2.03 14.01
C ALA A 251 12.78 -3.55 13.88
N GLU A 252 12.02 -4.00 12.89
CA GLU A 252 11.80 -5.42 12.59
C GLU A 252 13.10 -6.13 12.17
N LYS A 253 13.83 -5.59 11.18
CA LYS A 253 15.00 -6.29 10.62
C LYS A 253 16.24 -6.25 11.51
N THR A 254 16.38 -5.23 12.36
CA THR A 254 17.63 -4.97 13.10
C THR A 254 17.47 -4.74 14.59
N GLY A 255 16.23 -4.62 15.08
CA GLY A 255 15.95 -4.27 16.48
C GLY A 255 16.22 -2.80 16.81
N ASP A 256 16.22 -1.90 15.83
CA ASP A 256 16.38 -0.46 16.06
C ASP A 256 15.14 0.13 16.76
N PRO A 257 15.25 0.68 17.99
CA PRO A 257 14.09 1.18 18.73
C PRO A 257 13.57 2.54 18.24
N ALA A 258 14.24 3.18 17.28
CA ALA A 258 13.96 4.56 16.86
C ALA A 258 12.50 4.83 16.47
N PHE A 259 11.82 3.87 15.83
CA PHE A 259 10.39 3.98 15.51
C PHE A 259 9.54 4.27 16.75
N PHE A 260 9.80 3.56 17.84
CA PHE A 260 8.98 3.65 19.03
C PHE A 260 9.42 4.73 20.03
N GLU A 261 10.68 5.17 19.93
CA GLU A 261 11.19 6.28 20.77
C GLU A 261 10.80 7.65 20.20
N GLN A 262 10.44 7.71 18.92
CA GLN A 262 10.02 8.92 18.24
C GLN A 262 8.49 8.99 18.15
N ASN A 263 7.95 10.21 18.14
CA ASN A 263 6.55 10.43 17.81
C ASN A 263 6.36 10.32 16.29
N CYS A 264 6.39 9.08 15.80
CA CYS A 264 6.21 8.78 14.39
C CYS A 264 4.78 9.09 13.95
N GLY A 265 4.63 9.49 12.68
CA GLY A 265 3.33 9.74 12.06
C GLY A 265 2.57 8.45 11.77
N VAL A 266 1.58 8.55 10.88
CA VAL A 266 0.84 7.38 10.38
C VAL A 266 1.81 6.42 9.66
N VAL A 267 1.64 5.13 9.93
CA VAL A 267 2.36 4.02 9.30
C VAL A 267 1.34 3.18 8.51
N HIS A 268 1.79 2.57 7.41
CA HIS A 268 0.93 1.78 6.54
C HIS A 268 0.82 0.31 6.98
N THR A 269 1.73 -0.15 7.83
CA THR A 269 1.67 -1.48 8.46
C THR A 269 0.51 -1.60 9.44
N SER A 270 -0.15 -2.76 9.46
CA SER A 270 -1.28 -3.03 10.37
C SER A 270 -0.88 -2.83 11.84
N PRO A 271 -1.73 -2.21 12.68
CA PRO A 271 -1.42 -2.03 14.09
C PRO A 271 -1.08 -3.33 14.83
N ALA A 272 -1.64 -4.46 14.41
CA ALA A 272 -1.33 -5.79 14.94
C ALA A 272 0.13 -6.17 14.69
N ARG A 273 0.61 -6.07 13.43
CA ARG A 273 2.01 -6.35 13.10
C ARG A 273 2.98 -5.42 13.82
N VAL A 274 2.63 -4.14 13.99
CA VAL A 274 3.45 -3.21 14.80
C VAL A 274 3.57 -3.67 16.26
N ALA A 275 2.49 -4.23 16.83
CA ALA A 275 2.52 -4.76 18.18
C ALA A 275 3.38 -6.01 18.33
N GLU A 276 3.37 -6.90 17.33
CA GLU A 276 4.25 -8.08 17.28
C GLU A 276 5.72 -7.67 17.25
N ILE A 277 6.09 -6.76 16.36
CA ILE A 277 7.46 -6.22 16.29
C ILE A 277 7.88 -5.64 17.65
N ALA A 278 6.99 -4.89 18.31
CA ALA A 278 7.27 -4.35 19.64
C ALA A 278 7.49 -5.45 20.69
N GLU A 279 6.71 -6.54 20.64
CA GLU A 279 6.84 -7.67 21.56
C GLU A 279 8.11 -8.48 21.33
N GLU A 280 8.47 -8.75 20.07
CA GLU A 280 9.73 -9.41 19.67
C GLU A 280 10.94 -8.63 20.19
N MET A 281 10.85 -7.30 20.22
CA MET A 281 11.86 -6.40 20.80
C MET A 281 11.81 -6.31 22.34
N GLY A 282 10.87 -7.00 23.00
CA GLY A 282 10.68 -6.98 24.45
C GLY A 282 10.00 -5.71 24.98
N ARG A 283 9.40 -4.88 24.11
CA ARG A 283 8.74 -3.62 24.46
C ARG A 283 7.25 -3.83 24.73
N VAL A 284 6.97 -4.56 25.80
CA VAL A 284 5.62 -5.02 26.20
C VAL A 284 4.60 -3.88 26.32
N GLY A 285 5.02 -2.70 26.80
CA GLY A 285 4.13 -1.54 26.93
C GLY A 285 3.64 -1.01 25.59
N ASP A 286 4.54 -0.91 24.62
CA ASP A 286 4.23 -0.46 23.27
C ASP A 286 3.43 -1.51 22.51
N ALA A 287 3.80 -2.79 22.65
CA ALA A 287 3.03 -3.91 22.11
C ALA A 287 1.57 -3.87 22.57
N ARG A 288 1.34 -3.70 23.89
CA ARG A 288 -0.01 -3.54 24.44
C ARG A 288 -0.75 -2.34 23.85
N SER A 289 -0.07 -1.20 23.70
CA SER A 289 -0.68 0.03 23.17
C SER A 289 -1.11 -0.14 21.72
N TRP A 290 -0.30 -0.82 20.90
CA TRP A 290 -0.60 -1.11 19.50
C TRP A 290 -1.67 -2.18 19.34
N ARG A 291 -1.72 -3.22 20.20
CA ARG A 291 -2.84 -4.18 20.23
C ARG A 291 -4.18 -3.50 20.50
N ILE A 292 -4.22 -2.56 21.45
CA ILE A 292 -5.45 -1.79 21.71
C ILE A 292 -5.85 -0.97 20.49
N ARG A 293 -4.89 -0.43 19.72
CA ARG A 293 -5.18 0.26 18.45
C ARG A 293 -5.74 -0.71 17.42
N ALA A 294 -5.13 -1.90 17.25
CA ALA A 294 -5.61 -2.93 16.33
C ALA A 294 -7.05 -3.35 16.65
N ALA A 295 -7.32 -3.67 17.92
CA ALA A 295 -8.67 -4.00 18.39
C ALA A 295 -9.66 -2.86 18.13
N ASN A 296 -9.29 -1.60 18.38
CA ASN A 296 -10.15 -0.46 18.09
C ASN A 296 -10.33 -0.18 16.58
N SER A 297 -9.45 -0.74 15.75
CA SER A 297 -9.51 -0.67 14.28
C SER A 297 -10.31 -1.83 13.66
N GLY A 298 -10.84 -2.76 14.46
CA GLY A 298 -11.69 -3.86 13.96
C GLY A 298 -11.03 -5.23 13.93
N ASP A 299 -9.78 -5.37 14.38
CA ASP A 299 -9.09 -6.66 14.39
C ASP A 299 -9.70 -7.62 15.42
N LEU A 300 -10.47 -8.60 14.94
CA LEU A 300 -11.24 -9.55 15.76
C LEU A 300 -10.34 -10.50 16.55
N ASP A 301 -9.25 -10.97 15.95
CA ASP A 301 -8.30 -11.85 16.63
C ASP A 301 -7.57 -11.12 17.76
N VAL A 302 -7.16 -9.88 17.54
CA VAL A 302 -6.55 -9.07 18.60
C VAL A 302 -7.57 -8.72 19.68
N MET A 303 -8.82 -8.41 19.32
CA MET A 303 -9.90 -8.22 20.31
C MET A 303 -10.05 -9.45 21.19
N ARG A 304 -10.18 -10.64 20.60
CA ARG A 304 -10.30 -11.91 21.31
C ARG A 304 -9.08 -12.19 22.21
N TYR A 305 -7.87 -12.03 21.67
CA TYR A 305 -6.63 -12.20 22.42
C TYR A 305 -6.58 -11.31 23.68
N LEU A 306 -6.99 -10.04 23.55
CA LEU A 306 -7.02 -9.09 24.66
C LEU A 306 -8.10 -9.45 25.69
N LEU A 307 -9.25 -9.94 25.23
CA LEU A 307 -10.32 -10.42 26.08
C LEU A 307 -9.93 -11.68 26.85
N GLU A 308 -9.24 -12.65 26.26
CA GLU A 308 -8.80 -13.85 26.97
C GLU A 308 -7.74 -13.56 28.05
N ARG A 309 -6.93 -12.52 27.83
CA ARG A 309 -5.85 -12.10 28.74
C ARG A 309 -6.23 -10.94 29.65
N HIS A 310 -7.51 -10.60 29.73
CA HIS A 310 -7.95 -9.42 30.46
C HIS A 310 -7.60 -9.50 31.95
N SER A 311 -7.16 -8.37 32.50
CA SER A 311 -7.15 -8.14 33.94
C SER A 311 -8.47 -7.46 34.31
N GLU A 312 -9.12 -7.88 35.40
CA GLU A 312 -10.42 -7.39 35.92
C GLU A 312 -10.58 -5.85 36.02
N HIS A 313 -9.51 -5.08 35.81
CA HIS A 313 -9.43 -3.64 35.99
C HIS A 313 -9.91 -2.82 34.77
N ASP A 314 -10.23 -3.43 33.63
CA ASP A 314 -10.66 -2.73 32.40
C ASP A 314 -11.92 -3.33 31.75
N LEU A 315 -12.90 -3.67 32.58
CA LEU A 315 -14.14 -4.33 32.14
C LEU A 315 -14.93 -3.50 31.11
N GLN A 316 -14.96 -2.17 31.23
CA GLN A 316 -15.67 -1.33 30.25
C GLN A 316 -15.06 -1.44 28.85
N GLN A 317 -13.72 -1.47 28.74
CA GLN A 317 -13.06 -1.65 27.45
C GLN A 317 -13.31 -3.05 26.88
N CYS A 318 -13.29 -4.08 27.72
CA CYS A 318 -13.62 -5.45 27.30
C CYS A 318 -15.04 -5.53 26.70
N TRP A 319 -16.04 -4.96 27.39
CA TRP A 319 -17.41 -4.90 26.86
C TRP A 319 -17.53 -4.03 25.60
N THR A 320 -16.68 -3.01 25.45
CA THR A 320 -16.62 -2.21 24.21
C THR A 320 -16.23 -3.10 23.03
N TRP A 321 -15.22 -3.96 23.18
CA TRP A 321 -14.80 -4.88 22.13
C TRP A 321 -15.84 -5.98 21.86
N VAL A 322 -16.52 -6.51 22.88
CA VAL A 322 -17.64 -7.45 22.68
C VAL A 322 -18.76 -6.80 21.84
N TYR A 323 -19.13 -5.56 22.14
CA TYR A 323 -20.15 -4.87 21.34
C TYR A 323 -19.67 -4.48 19.96
N LEU A 324 -18.40 -4.14 19.80
CA LEU A 324 -17.81 -3.83 18.49
C LEU A 324 -17.82 -5.07 17.60
N ALA A 325 -17.35 -6.22 18.09
CA ALA A 325 -17.38 -7.49 17.36
C ALA A 325 -18.81 -7.86 16.93
N ARG A 326 -19.81 -7.69 17.81
CA ARG A 326 -21.21 -7.95 17.46
C ARG A 326 -21.74 -7.05 16.35
N LEU A 327 -21.30 -5.78 16.30
CA LEU A 327 -21.63 -4.87 15.19
C LEU A 327 -20.96 -5.31 13.88
N MET A 328 -19.83 -5.99 13.97
CA MET A 328 -19.10 -6.58 12.84
C MET A 328 -19.58 -7.99 12.47
N GLY A 329 -20.58 -8.54 13.18
CA GLY A 329 -21.17 -9.85 12.87
C GLY A 329 -20.68 -11.02 13.74
N VAL A 330 -19.74 -10.80 14.67
CA VAL A 330 -19.16 -11.86 15.51
C VAL A 330 -19.56 -11.71 16.98
N ASP A 331 -20.11 -12.76 17.60
CA ASP A 331 -20.41 -12.77 19.04
C ASP A 331 -19.39 -13.60 19.84
N PHE A 332 -18.42 -12.93 20.45
CA PHE A 332 -17.43 -13.61 21.30
C PHE A 332 -18.01 -14.29 22.55
N THR A 333 -19.27 -14.05 22.91
CA THR A 333 -19.86 -14.65 24.13
C THR A 333 -20.49 -16.01 23.89
N GLU A 334 -20.68 -16.40 22.63
CA GLU A 334 -21.20 -17.71 22.26
C GLU A 334 -20.06 -18.70 22.02
N ASP A 335 -20.33 -19.97 22.31
CA ASP A 335 -19.41 -21.05 21.97
C ASP A 335 -19.46 -21.29 20.46
N ASP A 336 -18.30 -21.42 19.85
CA ASP A 336 -18.14 -21.67 18.42
C ASP A 336 -17.50 -23.05 18.24
N PHE A 337 -18.22 -24.11 18.64
CA PHE A 337 -17.74 -25.49 18.52
C PHE A 337 -18.42 -26.19 17.35
N TYR A 338 -17.63 -26.82 16.49
CA TYR A 338 -18.10 -27.61 15.35
C TYR A 338 -17.37 -28.95 15.27
N ALA A 339 -17.90 -29.85 14.46
CA ALA A 339 -17.38 -31.20 14.31
C ALA A 339 -16.52 -31.31 13.06
N ILE A 340 -15.35 -31.95 13.19
CA ILE A 340 -14.43 -32.23 12.07
C ILE A 340 -14.07 -33.71 12.00
N HIS A 341 -13.71 -34.15 10.80
CA HIS A 341 -13.10 -35.46 10.52
C HIS A 341 -11.63 -35.49 10.97
N GLU A 342 -11.01 -36.68 10.95
CA GLU A 342 -9.58 -36.85 11.33
C GLU A 342 -8.61 -36.06 10.43
N ASP A 343 -9.02 -35.77 9.19
CA ASP A 343 -8.21 -35.02 8.23
C ASP A 343 -8.42 -33.49 8.33
N GLY A 344 -9.28 -33.03 9.24
CA GLY A 344 -9.58 -31.62 9.47
C GLY A 344 -10.68 -31.04 8.58
N SER A 345 -11.31 -31.85 7.73
CA SER A 345 -12.50 -31.43 6.97
C SER A 345 -13.75 -31.40 7.85
N ASP A 346 -14.74 -30.60 7.46
CA ASP A 346 -16.01 -30.53 8.18
C ASP A 346 -16.71 -31.87 8.21
N TYR A 347 -17.27 -32.19 9.37
CA TYR A 347 -17.94 -33.46 9.56
C TYR A 347 -19.31 -33.46 8.85
N ASP A 348 -19.37 -34.09 7.68
CA ASP A 348 -20.62 -34.53 7.07
C ASP A 348 -21.00 -35.94 7.56
N ASP A 349 -22.30 -36.23 7.61
CA ASP A 349 -22.81 -37.55 7.98
C ASP A 349 -22.64 -38.58 6.85
N ASP A 350 -22.26 -38.12 5.66
CA ASP A 350 -22.02 -38.91 4.45
C ASP A 350 -20.68 -39.66 4.49
N VAL A 351 -19.61 -39.05 5.00
CA VAL A 351 -18.29 -39.69 5.15
C VAL A 351 -18.12 -40.20 6.58
N GLY A 352 -18.88 -41.25 6.95
CA GLY A 352 -18.85 -41.78 8.31
C GLY A 352 -17.45 -42.08 8.86
N GLY A 353 -17.18 -41.68 10.12
CA GLY A 353 -15.86 -41.79 10.75
C GLY A 353 -15.85 -41.36 12.21
N PRO A 354 -14.68 -41.37 12.90
CA PRO A 354 -14.55 -40.75 14.21
C PRO A 354 -14.73 -39.23 14.11
N MET A 355 -15.58 -38.68 14.97
CA MET A 355 -15.86 -37.25 15.06
C MET A 355 -14.95 -36.59 16.11
N PHE A 356 -14.32 -35.48 15.75
CA PHE A 356 -13.57 -34.62 16.65
C PHE A 356 -14.27 -33.28 16.81
N VAL A 357 -14.07 -32.60 17.94
CA VAL A 357 -14.62 -31.26 18.19
C VAL A 357 -13.49 -30.26 17.98
N ASP A 358 -13.73 -29.27 17.12
CA ASP A 358 -12.88 -28.11 16.95
C ASP A 358 -13.66 -26.83 17.30
N GLY A 359 -12.97 -25.70 17.28
CA GLY A 359 -13.53 -24.39 17.60
C GLY A 359 -13.18 -23.91 19.00
N ARG A 360 -13.89 -22.89 19.49
CA ARG A 360 -13.45 -22.13 20.66
C ARG A 360 -14.59 -21.78 21.63
N GLU A 361 -14.30 -21.88 22.93
CA GLU A 361 -15.24 -21.51 24.01
C GLU A 361 -15.53 -20.00 24.01
N GLY A 362 -16.77 -19.64 24.35
CA GLY A 362 -17.24 -18.27 24.51
C GLY A 362 -16.58 -17.55 25.68
N ILE A 363 -16.37 -16.25 25.53
CA ILE A 363 -15.72 -15.40 26.51
C ILE A 363 -16.71 -15.00 27.60
N ASN A 364 -16.43 -15.40 28.83
CA ASN A 364 -17.22 -15.04 30.00
C ASN A 364 -16.61 -13.83 30.74
N LEU A 365 -17.25 -12.67 30.60
CA LEU A 365 -16.86 -11.43 31.28
C LEU A 365 -17.77 -11.13 32.48
N LEU A 366 -17.21 -10.51 33.52
CA LEU A 366 -18.00 -9.97 34.62
C LEU A 366 -18.94 -8.87 34.11
N PRO A 367 -20.20 -8.81 34.62
CA PRO A 367 -21.14 -7.77 34.22
C PRO A 367 -20.66 -6.40 34.71
N VAL A 368 -20.88 -5.38 33.88
CA VAL A 368 -20.58 -3.97 34.20
C VAL A 368 -21.81 -3.23 34.71
N GLY A 369 -21.60 -2.10 35.40
CA GLY A 369 -22.70 -1.23 35.81
C GLY A 369 -23.41 -0.60 34.61
N SER A 370 -24.68 -0.21 34.75
CA SER A 370 -25.49 0.29 33.62
C SER A 370 -24.88 1.50 32.90
N GLU A 371 -24.19 2.38 33.62
CA GLU A 371 -23.52 3.55 33.04
C GLU A 371 -22.31 3.14 32.18
N GLN A 372 -21.51 2.18 32.65
CA GLN A 372 -20.36 1.64 31.91
C GLN A 372 -20.82 0.84 30.69
N ASP A 373 -21.91 0.08 30.80
CA ASP A 373 -22.55 -0.65 29.68
C ASP A 373 -22.97 0.32 28.56
N GLN A 374 -23.71 1.37 28.92
CA GLN A 374 -24.15 2.39 27.96
C GLN A 374 -22.96 3.08 27.29
N GLN A 375 -21.92 3.40 28.07
CA GLN A 375 -20.71 4.00 27.53
C GLN A 375 -19.96 3.06 26.60
N ALA A 376 -19.83 1.77 26.95
CA ALA A 376 -19.20 0.76 26.11
C ALA A 376 -19.91 0.61 24.75
N ARG A 377 -21.25 0.52 24.75
CA ARG A 377 -22.06 0.47 23.52
C ARG A 377 -21.88 1.71 22.66
N LYS A 378 -21.83 2.89 23.29
CA LYS A 378 -21.64 4.16 22.58
C LYS A 378 -20.26 4.20 21.91
N VAL A 379 -19.20 3.86 22.63
CA VAL A 379 -17.84 3.84 22.07
C VAL A 379 -17.71 2.80 20.96
N ALA A 380 -18.30 1.61 21.13
CA ALA A 380 -18.31 0.58 20.10
C ALA A 380 -18.98 1.07 18.80
N ALA A 381 -20.13 1.75 18.91
CA ALA A 381 -20.80 2.33 17.75
C ALA A 381 -19.96 3.43 17.07
N GLU A 382 -19.28 4.28 17.83
CA GLU A 382 -18.37 5.30 17.29
C GLU A 382 -17.17 4.68 16.56
N LEU A 383 -16.60 3.59 17.10
CA LEU A 383 -15.51 2.85 16.45
C LEU A 383 -15.99 2.16 15.17
N PHE A 384 -17.15 1.49 15.21
CA PHE A 384 -17.72 0.83 14.04
C PHE A 384 -17.98 1.80 12.88
N GLU A 385 -18.53 2.98 13.18
CA GLU A 385 -18.72 4.03 12.18
C GLU A 385 -17.40 4.59 11.63
N ALA A 386 -16.32 4.57 12.40
CA ALA A 386 -15.00 4.95 11.91
C ALA A 386 -14.43 3.88 10.96
N ILE A 387 -14.58 2.59 11.30
CA ILE A 387 -14.14 1.46 10.48
C ILE A 387 -14.86 1.48 9.11
N ARG A 388 -16.19 1.63 9.12
CA ARG A 388 -17.02 1.72 7.89
C ARG A 388 -16.69 2.88 6.97
N ARG A 389 -15.97 3.91 7.43
CA ARG A 389 -15.54 5.04 6.59
C ARG A 389 -14.19 4.82 5.93
N VAL A 390 -13.43 3.84 6.44
CA VAL A 390 -12.09 3.50 5.93
C VAL A 390 -12.19 2.45 4.81
N ASP A 391 -13.21 1.58 4.85
CA ASP A 391 -13.59 0.67 3.75
C ASP A 391 -14.77 1.24 2.93
N PRO A 392 -14.53 1.86 1.75
CA PRO A 392 -15.57 2.22 0.79
C PRO A 392 -15.98 1.08 -0.15
#